data_AF-A0A973L435-F1
#
_entry.id   AF-A0A973L435-F1
#
_cell.length_a   1.000
_cell.length_b   1.000
_cell.length_c   1.000
_cell.angle_alpha   90.00
_cell.angle_beta   90.00
_cell.angle_gamma   90.00
#
_symmetry.space_group_name_H-M   'P 1'
#
loop_
_entity.id
_entity.type
_entity.pdbx_description
1 polymer ?
#
loop_
_entity_poly.entity_id
_entity_poly.type
_entity_poly.pdbx_seq_one_letter_code
_entity_poly.pdbx_strand_id
1 'polypeptide(L)' 'MTCYTGAAQGEPTPGREIAELAWLTADEAGRCAPALRQVLHRLVVEGRVRRA' A
#
# COMPACT_ATOMS: atom_id res chain seq x y z
N MET A 1 1.90 -9.56 12.47
CA MET A 1 1.16 -8.65 11.56
C MET A 1 0.65 -9.48 10.38
N THR A 2 -0.65 -9.44 10.12
CA THR A 2 -1.28 -10.22 9.04
C THR A 2 -1.63 -9.29 7.89
N CYS A 3 -1.29 -9.70 6.66
CA CYS A 3 -1.59 -8.95 5.44
C CYS A 3 -2.55 -9.76 4.60
N TYR A 4 -3.64 -9.12 4.16
CA TYR A 4 -4.65 -9.73 3.30
C TYR A 4 -4.64 -9.04 1.94
N THR A 5 -4.89 -9.81 0.88
CA THR A 5 -5.00 -9.31 -0.49
C THR A 5 -6.31 -9.78 -1.10
N GLY A 6 -6.96 -8.93 -1.89
CA GLY A 6 -8.21 -9.25 -2.58
C GLY A 6 -8.41 -8.37 -3.81
N ALA A 7 -9.31 -8.79 -4.69
CA ALA A 7 -9.76 -7.99 -5.81
C ALA A 7 -10.88 -7.05 -5.36
N ALA A 8 -10.95 -5.86 -5.96
CA ALA A 8 -12.03 -4.90 -5.80
C ALA A 8 -12.42 -4.32 -7.16
N GLN A 9 -13.69 -3.92 -7.29
CA GLN A 9 -14.20 -3.24 -8.48
C GLN A 9 -14.41 -1.75 -8.19
N GLY A 10 -14.24 -0.93 -9.22
CA GLY A 10 -14.37 0.53 -9.14
C GLY A 10 -13.06 1.25 -8.87
N GLU A 11 -13.08 2.57 -9.02
CA GLU A 11 -11.94 3.42 -8.73
C GLU A 11 -11.94 3.89 -7.28
N PRO A 12 -10.82 3.81 -6.55
CA PRO A 12 -10.77 4.32 -5.18
C PRO A 12 -10.91 5.84 -5.15
N THR A 13 -11.80 6.33 -4.28
CA THR A 13 -11.97 7.77 -4.00
C THR A 13 -11.84 8.03 -2.51
N PRO A 14 -11.28 9.19 -2.08
CA PRO A 14 -11.35 9.62 -0.69
C PRO A 14 -12.80 9.64 -0.17
N GLY A 15 -13.00 9.41 1.13
CA GLY A 15 -14.33 9.34 1.73
C GLY A 15 -14.32 9.25 3.25
N ARG A 16 -15.41 9.73 3.88
CA ARG A 16 -15.55 9.88 5.34
C ARG A 16 -14.34 10.60 5.95
N GLU A 17 -13.52 9.92 6.73
CA GLU A 17 -12.37 10.48 7.45
C GLU A 17 -11.07 10.48 6.61
N ILE A 18 -11.10 9.89 5.41
CA ILE A 18 -9.94 9.85 4.52
C ILE A 18 -9.92 11.12 3.66
N ALA A 19 -9.02 12.04 3.99
CA ALA A 19 -8.85 13.30 3.26
C ALA A 19 -8.16 13.12 1.89
N GLU A 20 -7.20 12.19 1.80
CA GLU A 20 -6.37 11.99 0.61
C GLU A 20 -6.09 10.51 0.36
N LEU A 21 -5.90 10.14 -0.92
CA LEU A 21 -5.57 8.78 -1.34
C LEU A 21 -4.54 8.81 -2.48
N ALA A 22 -3.58 7.89 -2.44
CA ALA A 22 -2.57 7.74 -3.49
C ALA A 22 -2.18 6.27 -3.67
N TRP A 23 -1.81 5.91 -4.91
CA TRP A 23 -1.10 4.67 -5.20
C TRP A 23 0.38 4.85 -4.90
N LEU A 24 0.99 3.86 -4.24
CA LEU A 24 2.40 3.92 -3.84
C LEU A 24 3.20 2.78 -4.47
N THR A 25 4.44 3.09 -4.81
CA THR A 25 5.49 2.13 -5.13
C THR A 25 6.35 1.82 -3.90
N ALA A 26 7.21 0.81 -4.01
CA ALA A 26 8.16 0.46 -2.94
C ALA A 26 9.09 1.62 -2.55
N ASP A 27 9.46 2.48 -3.51
CA ASP A 27 10.42 3.57 -3.30
C ASP A 27 9.82 4.70 -2.45
N GLU A 28 8.49 4.72 -2.31
CA GLU A 28 7.75 5.69 -1.50
C GLU A 28 7.53 5.22 -0.05
N ALA A 29 8.15 4.10 0.37
CA ALA A 29 8.02 3.57 1.72
C ALA A 29 8.37 4.59 2.83
N GLY A 30 9.20 5.60 2.54
CA GLY A 30 9.50 6.71 3.46
C GLY A 30 8.26 7.51 3.90
N ARG A 31 7.22 7.58 3.05
CA ARG A 31 5.95 8.27 3.34
C ARG A 31 5.04 7.47 4.29
N CYS A 32 5.34 6.19 4.51
CA CYS A 32 4.49 5.27 5.26
C CYS A 32 4.87 5.18 6.74
N ALA A 33 3.90 4.83 7.59
CA ALA A 33 4.16 4.49 8.99
C ALA A 33 5.05 3.24 9.12
N PRO A 34 5.80 3.06 10.24
CA PRO A 34 6.75 1.96 10.38
C PRO A 34 6.17 0.55 10.16
N ALA A 35 4.95 0.28 10.63
CA ALA A 35 4.30 -1.01 10.42
C ALA A 35 4.02 -1.29 8.93
N LEU A 36 3.58 -0.28 8.18
CA LEU A 36 3.32 -0.41 6.76
C LEU A 36 4.61 -0.62 5.96
N ARG A 37 5.74 -0.04 6.39
CA ARG A 37 7.05 -0.30 5.78
C ARG A 37 7.45 -1.79 5.86
N GLN A 38 7.12 -2.45 6.97
CA GLN A 38 7.36 -3.90 7.12
C GLN A 38 6.48 -4.72 6.16
N VAL A 39 5.21 -4.33 5.98
CA VAL A 39 4.32 -4.96 4.98
C VAL A 39 4.87 -4.76 3.58
N LEU A 40 5.20 -3.52 3.21
CA LEU A 40 5.70 -3.17 1.88
C LEU A 40 6.98 -3.94 1.55
N HIS A 41 7.95 -4.00 2.47
CA HIS A 41 9.16 -4.79 2.29
C HIS A 41 8.83 -6.26 1.96
N ARG A 42 7.92 -6.88 2.73
CA ARG A 42 7.50 -8.26 2.48
C ARG A 42 6.84 -8.42 1.10
N LEU A 43 5.90 -7.54 0.74
CA LEU A 43 5.19 -7.61 -0.54
C LEU A 43 6.12 -7.42 -1.74
N VAL A 44 7.18 -6.63 -1.57
CA VAL A 44 8.20 -6.42 -2.59
C VAL A 44 9.07 -7.67 -2.79
N VAL A 45 9.46 -8.34 -1.69
CA VAL A 45 10.16 -9.65 -1.76
C VAL A 45 9.29 -10.70 -2.45
N GLU A 46 7.98 -10.68 -2.19
CA GLU A 46 7.01 -11.57 -2.83
C GLU A 46 6.64 -11.17 -4.28
N GLY A 47 7.19 -10.06 -4.81
CA GLY A 47 6.89 -9.57 -6.16
C GLY A 47 5.47 -9.02 -6.36
N ARG A 48 4.77 -8.68 -5.27
CA ARG A 48 3.36 -8.23 -5.28
C ARG A 48 3.21 -6.71 -5.27
N VAL A 49 4.29 -5.97 -5.05
CA VAL A 49 4.36 -4.50 -5.15
C VAL A 49 5.56 -4.13 -6.02
N ARG A 50 5.34 -3.17 -6.93
CA ARG A 50 6.37 -2.68 -7.85
C ARG A 50 7.37 -1.74 -7.18
N ARG A 51 8.63 -1.87 -7.57
CA ARG A 51 9.62 -0.77 -7.50
C ARG A 51 9.42 0.11 -8.76
N ALA A 52 9.71 1.40 -8.67
CA ALA A 52 9.66 2.32 -9.81
C ALA A 52 10.85 2.09 -10.75
#